data_AF-A0AA88M8E6-F1
#
_entry.id   AF-A0AA88M8E6-F1
#
_cell.length_a   1.000
_cell.length_b   1.000
_cell.length_c   1.000
_cell.angle_alpha   90.00
_cell.angle_beta   90.00
_cell.angle_gamma   90.00
#
_symmetry.space_group_name_H-M   'P 1'
#
loop_
_entity.id
_entity.type
_entity.pdbx_description
1 polymer ?
#
loop_
_entity_poly.entity_id
_entity_poly.type
_entity_poly.pdbx_seq_one_letter_code
_entity_poly.pdbx_strand_id
1 'polypeptide(L)'
;MEVPGSDSDWRSPQFREKVVAQIEEAMRKAGTVHTKSSTDMENDVYVKAKSREEYLSLVARLIIHFRDISMAGDSSSTQRV
;
A
#
# COMPACT_ATOMS: atom_id res chain seq x y z
N MET A 1 -1.10 -14.93 -32.31
CA MET A 1 -2.11 -14.46 -31.35
C MET A 1 -1.39 -13.87 -30.15
N GLU A 2 -1.36 -12.56 -30.05
CA GLU A 2 -0.90 -11.84 -28.86
C GLU A 2 -1.96 -12.11 -27.79
N VAL A 3 -1.60 -12.76 -26.69
CA VAL A 3 -2.52 -13.04 -25.59
C VAL A 3 -2.76 -11.74 -24.82
N PRO A 4 -3.93 -11.06 -24.90
CA PRO A 4 -4.20 -9.88 -24.10
C PRO A 4 -4.64 -10.32 -22.70
N GLY A 5 -3.80 -11.11 -22.03
CA GLY A 5 -4.09 -11.72 -20.73
C GLY A 5 -3.47 -11.00 -19.54
N SER A 6 -2.49 -10.12 -19.75
CA SER A 6 -1.60 -9.71 -18.65
C SER A 6 -1.99 -8.43 -17.92
N ASP A 7 -3.05 -7.73 -18.34
CA ASP A 7 -3.46 -6.43 -17.77
C ASP A 7 -4.71 -6.47 -16.89
N SER A 8 -5.38 -7.63 -16.74
CA SER A 8 -6.62 -7.74 -15.95
C SER A 8 -6.43 -8.28 -14.53
N ASP A 9 -5.24 -8.79 -14.19
CA ASP A 9 -4.99 -9.42 -12.88
C ASP A 9 -5.07 -8.47 -11.68
N TRP A 10 -4.94 -7.16 -11.88
CA TRP A 10 -5.00 -6.18 -10.78
C TRP A 10 -6.39 -6.09 -10.14
N ARG A 11 -7.44 -6.47 -10.88
CA ARG A 11 -8.81 -6.58 -10.34
C ARG A 11 -9.09 -7.94 -9.70
N SER A 12 -8.20 -8.92 -9.89
CA SER A 12 -8.37 -10.25 -9.30
C SER A 12 -8.35 -10.17 -7.77
N PRO A 13 -9.19 -10.95 -7.09
CA PRO A 13 -9.27 -10.92 -5.63
C PRO A 13 -7.91 -11.23 -4.99
N GLN A 14 -7.16 -12.18 -5.55
CA GLN A 14 -5.82 -12.53 -5.07
C GLN A 14 -4.82 -11.37 -5.15
N PHE A 15 -4.94 -10.50 -6.16
CA PHE A 15 -4.05 -9.33 -6.30
C PHE A 15 -4.42 -8.25 -5.29
N ARG A 16 -5.72 -7.99 -5.12
CA ARG A 16 -6.22 -7.04 -4.12
C ARG A 16 -5.85 -7.47 -2.71
N GLU A 17 -5.98 -8.76 -2.37
CA GLU A 17 -5.53 -9.29 -1.07
C GLU A 17 -4.05 -9.04 -0.82
N LYS A 18 -3.20 -9.26 -1.84
CA LYS A 18 -1.77 -8.95 -1.74
C LYS A 18 -1.52 -7.46 -1.49
N VAL A 19 -2.24 -6.58 -2.17
CA VAL A 19 -2.11 -5.12 -2.01
C VAL A 19 -2.54 -4.69 -0.61
N VAL A 20 -3.68 -5.20 -0.12
CA VAL A 20 -4.16 -4.95 1.24
C VAL A 20 -3.10 -5.40 2.26
N ALA A 21 -2.50 -6.57 2.08
CA ALA A 21 -1.43 -7.05 2.94
C ALA A 21 -0.18 -6.14 2.90
N GLN A 22 0.22 -5.65 1.74
CA GLN A 22 1.35 -4.70 1.65
C GLN A 22 1.05 -3.36 2.35
N ILE A 23 -0.18 -2.88 2.26
CA ILE A 23 -0.64 -1.67 2.95
C ILE A 23 -0.64 -1.89 4.48
N GLU A 24 -1.18 -3.01 4.97
CA GLU A 24 -1.13 -3.42 6.38
C GLU A 24 0.31 -3.38 6.91
N GLU A 25 1.22 -4.04 6.20
CA GLU A 25 2.62 -4.13 6.61
C GLU A 25 3.29 -2.76 6.66
N ALA A 26 3.01 -1.89 5.69
CA ALA A 26 3.52 -0.54 5.63
C ALA A 26 2.99 0.32 6.80
N MET A 27 1.69 0.26 7.08
CA MET A 27 1.07 0.96 8.21
C MET A 27 1.60 0.48 9.56
N ARG A 28 1.73 -0.84 9.73
CA ARG A 28 2.29 -1.43 10.95
C ARG A 28 3.72 -0.97 11.19
N LYS A 29 4.53 -0.85 10.13
CA LYS A 29 5.88 -0.28 10.20
C LYS A 29 5.85 1.21 10.52
N ALA A 30 4.93 1.96 9.90
CA ALA A 30 4.74 3.39 10.15
C ALA A 30 4.43 3.70 11.61
N GLY A 31 3.85 2.75 12.35
CA GLY A 31 3.48 2.93 13.75
C GLY A 31 2.35 3.95 13.95
N THR A 32 1.71 4.40 12.86
CA THR A 32 0.59 5.33 12.92
C THR A 32 -0.69 4.54 13.14
N VAL A 33 -1.43 4.88 14.19
CA VAL A 33 -2.80 4.39 14.35
C VAL A 33 -3.67 5.20 13.41
N HIS A 34 -3.74 4.79 12.15
CA HIS A 34 -4.75 5.31 11.24
C HIS A 34 -6.12 4.73 11.61
N THR A 35 -7.15 5.56 11.56
CA THR A 35 -8.55 5.17 11.84
C THR A 35 -9.18 4.36 10.71
N LYS A 36 -8.52 4.28 9.55
CA LYS A 36 -8.97 3.51 8.37
C LYS A 36 -8.20 2.21 8.25
N SER A 37 -8.91 1.12 7.98
CA SER A 37 -8.30 -0.19 7.74
C SER A 37 -7.63 -0.26 6.37
N SER A 38 -6.60 -1.09 6.26
CA SER A 38 -5.86 -1.38 5.02
C SER A 38 -6.79 -1.75 3.85
N THR A 39 -7.87 -2.47 4.15
CA THR A 39 -8.92 -2.83 3.19
C THR A 39 -9.71 -1.63 2.67
N ASP A 40 -10.02 -0.65 3.53
CA ASP A 40 -10.73 0.58 3.15
C ASP A 40 -9.85 1.46 2.25
N MET A 41 -8.57 1.55 2.61
CA MET A 41 -7.57 2.28 1.84
C MET A 41 -7.31 1.65 0.47
N GLU A 42 -7.22 0.33 0.37
CA GLU A 42 -7.15 -0.35 -0.93
C GLU A 42 -8.42 -0.09 -1.75
N ASN A 43 -9.60 -0.10 -1.13
CA ASN A 43 -10.87 0.13 -1.82
C ASN A 43 -10.93 1.53 -2.42
N ASP A 44 -10.49 2.55 -1.68
CA ASP A 44 -10.41 3.93 -2.16
C ASP A 44 -9.45 4.06 -3.35
N VAL A 45 -8.31 3.38 -3.31
CA VAL A 45 -7.35 3.33 -4.42
C VAL A 45 -7.94 2.57 -5.63
N TYR A 46 -8.65 1.47 -5.39
CA TYR A 46 -9.34 0.69 -6.43
C TYR A 46 -10.42 1.51 -7.14
N VAL A 47 -11.23 2.26 -6.39
CA VAL A 47 -12.29 3.12 -6.95
C VAL A 47 -11.71 4.31 -7.70
N LYS A 48 -10.60 4.90 -7.23
CA LYS A 48 -9.92 6.02 -7.89
C LYS A 48 -9.16 5.59 -9.14
N ALA A 49 -8.57 4.41 -9.13
CA ALA A 49 -7.75 3.92 -10.22
C ALA A 49 -8.60 3.57 -11.45
N LYS A 50 -8.36 4.28 -12.55
CA LYS A 50 -9.00 4.00 -13.85
C LYS A 50 -8.28 2.90 -14.64
N SER A 51 -7.00 2.70 -14.33
CA SER A 51 -6.11 1.74 -14.98
C SER A 51 -5.19 1.08 -13.95
N ARG A 52 -4.62 -0.06 -14.33
CA ARG A 52 -3.62 -0.77 -13.52
C ARG A 52 -2.45 0.12 -13.11
N GLU A 53 -1.92 0.90 -14.05
CA GLU A 53 -0.79 1.80 -13.82
C GLU A 53 -1.09 2.83 -12.74
N GLU A 54 -2.29 3.40 -12.74
CA GLU A 54 -2.75 4.34 -11.72
C GLU A 54 -2.90 3.65 -10.36
N TYR A 55 -3.49 2.45 -10.34
CA TYR A 55 -3.63 1.67 -9.11
C TYR A 55 -2.28 1.39 -8.46
N LEU A 56 -1.31 0.88 -9.24
CA LEU A 56 0.04 0.60 -8.77
C LEU A 56 0.76 1.88 -8.32
N SER A 57 0.62 2.99 -9.06
CA SER A 57 1.24 4.26 -8.71
C SER A 57 0.69 4.84 -7.41
N LEU A 58 -0.62 4.76 -7.20
CA LEU A 58 -1.29 5.20 -5.98
C LEU A 58 -0.88 4.34 -4.78
N VAL A 59 -0.94 3.01 -4.92
CA VAL A 59 -0.50 2.06 -3.89
C VAL A 59 0.97 2.27 -3.55
N ALA A 60 1.84 2.41 -4.54
CA ALA A 60 3.27 2.62 -4.32
C ALA A 60 3.52 3.90 -3.53
N ARG A 61 2.91 5.03 -3.94
CA ARG A 61 3.02 6.30 -3.19
C ARG A 61 2.49 6.17 -1.77
N LEU A 62 1.38 5.46 -1.59
CA LEU A 62 0.77 5.22 -0.29
C LEU A 62 1.70 4.43 0.64
N ILE A 63 2.27 3.32 0.16
CA ILE A 63 3.23 2.49 0.91
C ILE A 63 4.50 3.27 1.23
N ILE A 64 5.05 4.02 0.27
CA ILE A 64 6.25 4.84 0.47
C ILE A 64 6.00 5.88 1.55
N HIS A 65 4.85 6.56 1.51
CA HIS A 65 4.48 7.55 2.52
C HIS A 65 4.42 6.95 3.93
N PHE A 66 3.81 5.76 4.06
CA PHE A 66 3.79 5.05 5.35
C PHE A 66 5.19 4.67 5.83
N ARG A 67 6.04 4.17 4.94
CA ARG A 67 7.41 3.78 5.29
C ARG A 67 8.29 4.99 5.66
N ASP A 68 8.08 6.13 5.01
CA ASP A 68 8.80 7.37 5.32
C ASP A 68 8.46 7.88 6.73
N ILE A 69 7.18 7.83 7.11
CA ILE A 69 6.72 8.19 8.46
C ILE A 69 7.37 7.29 9.54
N SER A 70 7.53 5.99 9.26
CA SER A 70 8.25 5.04 10.13
C SER A 70 9.68 5.49 10.42
N MET A 71 10.39 5.96 9.38
CA MET A 71 11.81 6.30 9.47
C MET A 71 12.06 7.62 10.22
N ALA A 72 11.12 8.56 10.13
CA ALA A 72 11.15 9.80 10.92
C ALA A 72 10.86 9.56 12.42
N GLY A 73 10.12 8.49 12.75
CA GLY A 73 9.76 8.14 14.13
C GLY A 73 10.85 7.38 14.91
N ASP A 74 11.76 6.68 14.22
CA ASP A 74 12.85 5.91 14.84
C ASP A 74 14.18 6.68 14.82
N SER A 75 14.18 7.92 15.30
CA SER A 75 15.41 8.66 15.64
C SER A 75 15.56 8.91 17.14
N SER A 76 14.78 8.21 17.97
CA SER A 76 14.88 8.32 19.43
C SER A 76 15.21 6.98 20.10
N SER A 77 16.11 6.20 19.50
CA SER A 77 16.84 5.20 20.29
C SER A 77 17.99 5.90 21.00
N THR A 78 17.61 6.45 22.14
CA THR A 78 18.44 6.75 23.31
C THR A 78 19.72 5.90 23.34
N GLN A 79 20.83 6.48 22.90
CA GLN A 79 22.15 6.00 23.31
C GLN A 79 22.39 6.49 24.74
N ARG A 80 21.83 5.76 25.70
CA ARG A 80 22.34 5.73 27.08
C ARG A 80 23.29 4.54 27.17
N VAL A 81 24.59 4.81 27.18
CA VAL A 81 25.59 4.17 28.06
C VAL A 81 26.86 5.02 28.05
#